data_AF-A0A7Y0KIP2-F1
#
_entry.id   AF-A0A7Y0KIP2-F1
#
_cell.length_a   1.000
_cell.length_b   1.000
_cell.length_c   1.000
_cell.angle_alpha   90.00
_cell.angle_beta   90.00
_cell.angle_gamma   90.00
#
_symmetry.space_group_name_H-M   'P 1'
#
loop_
_entity.id
_entity.type
_entity.pdbx_description
1 polymer ?
#
loop_
_entity_poly.entity_id
_entity_poly.type
_entity_poly.pdbx_seq_one_letter_code
_entity_poly.pdbx_strand_id
1 'polypeptide(L)'
;MQTYTVRSGDLIDSIARRFGTTREVLLELNPTLSGPYALHVGQTLRVDPSSVVPAVVEFTVGVDPTGQVTRRSEYRVAARREERGLYTALFPVEVSSWTWQATVVGDGDRVPAPGVITLAPAPEDPTALRVSIVDLSGAPADRAFHLRVSPR
;
A
#
# COMPACT_ATOMS: atom_id res chain seq x y z
N MET A 1 8.82 8.79 16.56
CA MET A 1 8.43 10.20 16.71
C MET A 1 9.65 11.11 16.70
N GLN A 2 9.73 12.04 15.75
CA GLN A 2 10.79 13.05 15.62
C GLN A 2 10.17 14.44 15.42
N THR A 3 10.98 15.50 15.51
CA THR A 3 10.56 16.86 15.19
C THR A 3 11.40 17.43 14.06
N TYR A 4 10.76 18.24 13.21
CA TYR A 4 11.39 18.93 12.09
C TYR A 4 11.12 20.42 12.15
N THR A 5 12.16 21.23 12.10
CA THR A 5 12.04 22.69 11.99
C THR A 5 11.98 23.09 10.53
N VAL A 6 10.86 23.70 10.13
CA VAL A 6 10.61 24.20 8.78
C VAL A 6 11.67 25.21 8.37
N ARG A 7 12.18 25.05 7.16
CA ARG A 7 13.18 25.92 6.53
C ARG A 7 12.55 26.70 5.38
N SER A 8 13.22 27.79 4.99
CA SER A 8 12.79 28.57 3.82
C SER A 8 12.71 27.67 2.57
N GLY A 9 11.57 27.73 1.88
CA GLY A 9 11.30 26.93 0.68
C GLY A 9 10.72 25.54 0.95
N ASP A 10 10.52 25.14 2.21
CA ASP A 10 9.83 23.90 2.52
C ASP A 10 8.34 23.97 2.17
N LEU A 11 7.85 22.90 1.55
CA LEU A 11 6.44 22.62 1.34
C LEU A 11 6.07 21.39 2.16
N ILE A 12 4.80 21.26 2.56
CA ILE A 12 4.36 20.12 3.36
C ILE A 12 4.65 18.78 2.65
N ASP A 13 4.50 18.73 1.33
CA ASP A 13 4.84 17.56 0.51
C ASP A 13 6.34 17.29 0.41
N SER A 14 7.18 18.33 0.38
CA SER A 14 8.63 18.13 0.33
C SER A 14 9.15 17.58 1.65
N ILE A 15 8.59 18.05 2.77
CA ILE A 15 8.84 17.50 4.10
C ILE A 15 8.35 16.05 4.18
N ALA A 16 7.12 15.78 3.73
CA ALA A 16 6.56 14.42 3.70
C ALA A 16 7.49 13.44 2.97
N ARG A 17 7.87 13.77 1.73
CA ARG A 17 8.81 12.98 0.94
C ARG A 17 10.16 12.80 1.62
N ARG A 18 10.70 13.86 2.22
CA ARG A 18 11.98 13.81 2.93
C ARG A 18 11.96 12.80 4.08
N PHE A 19 10.84 12.69 4.79
CA PHE A 19 10.68 11.76 5.90
C PHE A 19 10.02 10.43 5.49
N GLY A 20 9.82 10.20 4.19
CA GLY A 20 9.19 8.98 3.69
C GLY A 20 7.74 8.79 4.14
N THR A 21 7.05 9.87 4.47
CA THR A 21 5.64 9.87 4.90
C THR A 21 4.77 10.62 3.89
N THR A 22 3.49 10.81 4.20
CA THR A 22 2.52 11.53 3.35
C THR A 22 2.09 12.85 3.98
N ARG A 23 1.47 13.71 3.16
CA ARG A 23 0.90 14.97 3.63
C ARG A 23 -0.17 14.70 4.69
N GLU A 24 -1.01 13.70 4.44
CA GLU A 24 -2.13 13.31 5.29
C GLU A 24 -1.64 12.93 6.69
N VAL A 25 -0.65 12.03 6.78
CA VAL A 25 -0.03 11.65 8.06
C VAL A 25 0.63 12.85 8.75
N LEU A 26 1.31 13.71 8.00
CA LEU A 26 1.88 14.93 8.55
C LEU A 26 0.82 15.86 9.14
N LEU A 27 -0.35 15.98 8.52
CA LEU A 27 -1.46 16.79 9.02
C LEU A 27 -2.12 16.15 10.24
N GLU A 28 -2.30 14.83 10.26
CA GLU A 28 -2.79 14.08 11.43
C GLU A 28 -1.88 14.27 12.64
N LEU A 29 -0.56 14.23 12.44
CA LEU A 29 0.43 14.44 13.50
C LEU A 29 0.51 15.90 13.96
N ASN A 30 0.07 16.85 13.13
CA ASN A 30 0.13 18.29 13.37
C ASN A 30 -1.25 18.93 13.17
N PRO A 31 -2.23 18.63 14.04
CA PRO A 31 -3.61 19.11 13.87
C PRO A 31 -3.76 20.64 13.96
N THR A 32 -2.72 21.35 14.42
CA THR A 32 -2.66 22.81 14.39
C THR A 32 -2.45 23.38 12.98
N LEU A 33 -1.99 22.55 12.04
CA LEU A 33 -1.96 22.88 10.62
C LEU A 33 -3.36 22.67 10.03
N SER A 34 -4.05 23.77 9.75
CA SER A 34 -5.31 23.77 9.02
C SER A 34 -5.13 24.55 7.70
N GLY A 35 -6.01 24.30 6.72
CA GLY A 35 -5.93 24.92 5.39
C GLY A 35 -5.76 26.45 5.51
N PRO A 36 -4.85 27.09 4.76
CA PRO A 36 -4.18 26.65 3.52
C PRO A 36 -2.84 25.92 3.69
N TYR A 37 -2.56 25.32 4.86
CA TYR A 37 -1.32 24.55 5.12
C TYR A 37 -0.04 25.38 4.97
N ALA A 38 -0.13 26.69 5.27
CA ALA A 38 1.01 27.59 5.24
C ALA A 38 2.02 27.18 6.32
N LEU A 39 3.22 26.84 5.89
CA LEU A 39 4.35 26.56 6.76
C LEU A 39 5.13 27.85 7.02
N HIS A 40 5.48 28.09 8.28
CA HIS A 40 6.29 29.24 8.66
C HIS A 40 7.72 28.79 8.95
N VAL A 41 8.71 29.52 8.44
CA VAL A 41 10.12 29.24 8.74
C VAL A 41 10.34 29.29 10.25
N GLY A 42 11.00 28.27 10.80
CA GLY A 42 11.19 28.12 12.26
C GLY A 42 10.04 27.39 12.96
N GLN A 43 8.94 27.09 12.28
CA GLN A 43 7.87 26.25 12.83
C GLN A 43 8.37 24.82 13.06
N THR A 44 8.03 24.25 14.21
CA THR A 44 8.35 22.85 14.53
C THR A 44 7.17 21.94 14.18
N LEU A 45 7.41 20.97 13.33
CA LEU A 45 6.47 19.91 12.96
C LEU A 45 6.85 18.61 13.64
N ARG A 46 5.84 17.85 14.08
CA ARG A 46 5.97 16.44 14.44
C ARG A 46 6.04 15.62 13.17
N VAL A 47 7.05 14.77 13.04
CA VAL A 47 7.21 13.85 11.91
C VAL A 47 7.43 12.46 12.45
N ASP A 48 6.86 11.47 11.78
CA ASP A 48 7.12 10.08 12.11
C ASP A 48 7.52 9.30 10.86
N PRO A 49 8.82 9.09 10.61
CA PRO A 49 9.28 8.38 9.42
C PRO A 49 8.95 6.88 9.44
N SER A 50 8.48 6.35 10.58
CA SER A 50 7.87 5.02 10.69
C SER A 50 6.40 4.98 10.27
N SER A 51 5.72 6.14 10.26
CA SER A 51 4.34 6.27 9.81
C SER A 51 4.34 6.49 8.29
N VAL A 52 4.74 5.45 7.57
CA VAL A 52 4.66 5.37 6.10
C VAL A 52 3.26 4.89 5.77
N VAL A 53 2.27 5.79 5.83
CA VAL A 53 0.94 5.49 5.31
C VAL A 53 0.87 6.07 3.90
N PRO A 54 1.28 5.35 2.85
CA PRO A 54 1.20 5.88 1.50
C PRO A 54 -0.27 6.15 1.15
N ALA A 55 -0.52 7.30 0.53
CA ALA A 55 -1.86 7.72 0.10
C ALA A 55 -2.48 6.70 -0.87
N VAL A 56 -1.64 5.98 -1.61
CA VAL A 56 -2.00 4.76 -2.35
C VAL A 56 -0.77 3.85 -2.39
N VAL A 57 -0.91 2.59 -1.98
CA VAL A 57 0.05 1.51 -2.27
C VAL A 57 -0.38 0.84 -3.57
N GLU A 58 0.43 0.93 -4.63
CA GLU A 58 0.21 0.16 -5.86
C GLU A 58 1.35 -0.84 -6.08
N PHE A 59 1.00 -2.12 -6.20
CA PHE A 59 1.98 -3.17 -6.45
C PHE A 59 1.45 -4.41 -7.19
N THR A 60 2.17 -4.78 -8.23
CA THR A 60 2.03 -5.95 -9.12
C THR A 60 2.76 -7.21 -8.65
N VAL A 61 2.22 -8.05 -7.78
CA VAL A 61 2.84 -9.34 -7.45
C VAL A 61 3.05 -10.18 -8.72
N GLY A 62 4.31 -10.42 -9.10
CA GLY A 62 4.67 -11.39 -10.13
C GLY A 62 4.67 -12.79 -9.53
N VAL A 63 4.25 -13.79 -10.31
CA VAL A 63 4.22 -15.20 -9.92
C VAL A 63 4.79 -16.00 -11.07
N ASP A 64 5.78 -16.84 -10.80
CA ASP A 64 6.38 -17.72 -11.82
C ASP A 64 5.53 -18.99 -12.06
N PRO A 65 5.84 -19.83 -13.06
CA PRO A 65 5.08 -21.05 -13.34
C PRO A 65 5.01 -22.07 -12.19
N THR A 66 5.89 -21.96 -11.19
CA THR A 66 5.91 -22.81 -9.99
C THR A 66 5.10 -22.22 -8.83
N GLY A 67 4.55 -21.01 -8.99
CA GLY A 67 3.85 -20.27 -7.96
C GLY A 67 4.77 -19.39 -7.10
N GLN A 68 6.07 -19.31 -7.40
CA GLN A 68 6.98 -18.48 -6.64
C GLN A 68 6.70 -17.00 -6.91
N VAL A 69 6.58 -16.21 -5.83
CA VAL A 69 6.41 -14.76 -5.93
C VAL A 69 7.72 -14.10 -6.35
N THR A 70 7.67 -13.24 -7.38
CA THR A 70 8.85 -12.62 -8.01
C THR A 70 8.93 -11.11 -7.84
N ARG A 71 8.02 -10.44 -7.11
CA ARG A 71 7.95 -8.97 -7.14
C ARG A 71 8.90 -8.20 -6.21
N ARG A 72 9.38 -7.08 -6.79
CA ARG A 72 9.85 -5.82 -6.17
C ARG A 72 8.71 -4.81 -5.95
N SER A 73 8.52 -4.33 -4.73
CA SER A 73 7.76 -3.12 -4.39
C SER A 73 8.72 -2.12 -3.75
N GLU A 74 8.66 -0.84 -4.11
CA GLU A 74 9.46 0.22 -3.47
C GLU A 74 9.00 0.47 -2.01
N TYR A 75 7.77 0.08 -1.67
CA TYR A 75 7.10 0.36 -0.40
C TYR A 75 7.23 -0.79 0.64
N ARG A 76 8.23 -1.67 0.50
CA ARG A 76 8.45 -2.85 1.38
C ARG A 76 7.22 -3.77 1.50
N VAL A 77 6.42 -3.85 0.45
CA VAL A 77 5.29 -4.79 0.42
C VAL A 77 5.83 -6.15 0.03
N ALA A 78 5.60 -7.15 0.87
CA ALA A 78 5.92 -8.53 0.58
C ALA A 78 4.65 -9.28 0.18
N ALA A 79 4.79 -10.27 -0.69
CA ALA A 79 3.74 -11.24 -0.92
C ALA A 79 4.31 -12.64 -0.71
N ARG A 80 3.59 -13.45 0.05
CA ARG A 80 3.92 -14.83 0.35
C ARG A 80 2.83 -15.70 -0.24
N ARG A 81 3.21 -16.81 -0.88
CA ARG A 81 2.27 -17.85 -1.27
C ARG A 81 2.01 -18.75 -0.06
N GLU A 82 0.73 -18.95 0.28
CA GLU A 82 0.31 -19.90 1.29
C GLU A 82 0.05 -21.27 0.65
N GLU A 83 -0.74 -21.26 -0.43
CA GLU A 83 -1.07 -22.43 -1.24
C GLU A 83 -1.38 -21.99 -2.67
N ARG A 84 -1.71 -22.93 -3.56
CA ARG A 84 -2.01 -22.62 -4.97
C ARG A 84 -3.16 -21.62 -5.05
N GLY A 85 -2.94 -20.49 -5.71
CA GLY A 85 -3.94 -19.43 -5.86
C GLY A 85 -4.30 -18.70 -4.57
N LEU A 86 -3.56 -18.90 -3.46
CA LEU A 86 -3.76 -18.15 -2.21
C LEU A 86 -2.45 -17.50 -1.77
N TYR A 87 -2.51 -16.17 -1.60
CA TYR A 87 -1.39 -15.36 -1.21
C TYR A 87 -1.73 -14.47 -0.03
N THR A 88 -0.73 -14.17 0.78
CA THR A 88 -0.76 -13.14 1.81
C THR A 88 0.09 -11.98 1.35
N ALA A 89 -0.51 -10.81 1.19
CA ALA A 89 0.19 -9.54 1.00
C ALA A 89 0.42 -8.87 2.35
N LEU A 90 1.67 -8.56 2.67
CA LEU A 90 2.11 -7.97 3.94
C LEU A 90 2.49 -6.50 3.71
N PHE A 91 1.87 -5.62 4.47
CA PHE A 91 2.07 -4.17 4.39
C PHE A 91 2.81 -3.67 5.64
N PRO A 92 3.56 -2.55 5.54
CA PRO A 92 4.21 -1.95 6.71
C PRO A 92 3.24 -1.21 7.63
N VAL A 93 1.95 -1.13 7.27
CA VAL A 93 0.90 -0.40 8.00
C VAL A 93 -0.40 -1.19 8.00
N GLU A 94 -1.30 -0.86 8.92
CA GLU A 94 -2.65 -1.41 8.93
C GLU A 94 -3.44 -0.97 7.70
N VAL A 95 -3.99 -1.95 6.98
CA VAL A 95 -4.78 -1.75 5.76
C VAL A 95 -6.18 -2.36 5.87
N SER A 96 -6.54 -2.93 7.03
CA SER A 96 -7.80 -3.63 7.31
C SER A 96 -9.07 -2.78 7.07
N SER A 97 -8.94 -1.46 7.15
CA SER A 97 -10.05 -0.49 7.00
C SER A 97 -10.01 0.25 5.66
N TRP A 98 -9.00 0.00 4.84
CA TRP A 98 -8.77 0.73 3.60
C TRP A 98 -9.65 0.23 2.45
N THR A 99 -9.58 0.93 1.33
CA THR A 99 -10.14 0.45 0.05
C THR A 99 -9.09 -0.38 -0.66
N TRP A 100 -9.48 -1.56 -1.16
CA TRP A 100 -8.60 -2.48 -1.89
C TRP A 100 -9.17 -2.82 -3.25
N GLN A 101 -8.31 -2.90 -4.25
CA GLN A 101 -8.65 -3.32 -5.60
C GLN A 101 -7.53 -4.20 -6.14
N ALA A 102 -7.87 -5.33 -6.75
CA ALA A 102 -6.88 -6.15 -7.42
C ALA A 102 -7.34 -6.59 -8.81
N THR A 103 -6.37 -6.87 -9.65
CA THR A 103 -6.57 -7.30 -11.03
C THR A 103 -5.50 -8.33 -11.37
N VAL A 104 -5.89 -9.53 -11.81
CA VAL A 104 -4.91 -10.51 -12.29
C VAL A 104 -4.24 -9.96 -13.56
N VAL A 105 -2.93 -10.07 -13.64
CA VAL A 105 -2.15 -9.67 -14.82
C VAL A 105 -2.16 -10.85 -15.79
N GLY A 106 -2.68 -10.62 -17.00
CA GLY A 106 -2.60 -11.58 -18.10
C GLY A 106 -1.39 -11.35 -18.99
N ASP A 107 -1.06 -12.34 -19.83
CA ASP A 107 0.00 -12.26 -20.87
C ASP A 107 -0.35 -11.34 -22.07
N GLY A 108 -1.35 -10.47 -21.94
CA GLY A 108 -1.76 -9.52 -22.98
C GLY A 108 -3.21 -9.06 -22.80
N ASP A 109 -3.40 -7.74 -22.69
CA ASP A 109 -4.62 -6.89 -22.76
C ASP A 109 -5.97 -7.35 -22.16
N ARG A 110 -6.09 -8.57 -21.64
CA ARG A 110 -7.29 -9.08 -21.00
C ARG A 110 -7.25 -8.78 -19.51
N VAL A 111 -8.05 -7.78 -19.12
CA VAL A 111 -8.44 -7.55 -17.73
C VAL A 111 -9.37 -8.69 -17.29
N PRO A 112 -8.98 -9.51 -16.31
CA PRO A 112 -9.81 -10.61 -15.82
C PRO A 112 -11.02 -10.10 -15.03
N ALA A 113 -12.10 -10.87 -15.07
CA ALA A 113 -13.36 -10.51 -14.42
C ALA A 113 -13.21 -10.47 -12.88
N PRO A 114 -13.89 -9.52 -12.19
CA PRO A 114 -14.10 -9.60 -10.75
C PRO A 114 -14.68 -10.96 -10.36
N GLY A 115 -14.13 -11.62 -9.34
CA GLY A 115 -14.49 -12.99 -8.94
C GLY A 115 -13.44 -14.05 -9.30
N VAL A 116 -12.61 -13.79 -10.32
CA VAL A 116 -11.36 -14.53 -10.59
C VAL A 116 -10.30 -14.19 -9.55
N ILE A 117 -10.39 -12.99 -8.97
CA ILE A 117 -9.57 -12.52 -7.85
C ILE A 117 -10.47 -11.95 -6.75
N THR A 118 -10.17 -12.33 -5.51
CA THR A 118 -10.89 -11.90 -4.31
C THR A 118 -9.89 -11.41 -3.27
N LEU A 119 -10.23 -10.32 -2.59
CA LEU A 119 -9.43 -9.73 -1.52
C LEU A 119 -10.21 -9.80 -0.20
N ALA A 120 -9.52 -10.12 0.89
CA ALA A 120 -10.06 -10.06 2.24
C ALA A 120 -8.95 -9.66 3.24
N PRO A 121 -9.28 -9.02 4.37
CA PRO A 121 -8.34 -8.87 5.48
C PRO A 121 -7.84 -10.24 5.95
N ALA A 122 -6.58 -10.31 6.38
CA ALA A 122 -6.15 -11.46 7.16
C ALA A 122 -6.79 -11.37 8.55
N PRO A 123 -7.45 -12.44 9.03
CA PRO A 123 -8.18 -12.39 10.30
C PRO A 123 -7.24 -12.22 11.52
N GLU A 124 -5.99 -12.64 11.41
CA GLU A 124 -4.99 -12.56 12.48
C GLU A 124 -4.04 -11.34 12.39
N ASP A 125 -4.04 -10.60 11.29
CA ASP A 125 -3.07 -9.52 11.05
C ASP A 125 -3.70 -8.34 10.29
N PRO A 126 -3.93 -7.19 10.96
CA PRO A 126 -4.53 -6.01 10.34
C PRO A 126 -3.62 -5.34 9.29
N THR A 127 -2.35 -5.72 9.23
CA THR A 127 -1.38 -5.27 8.22
C THR A 127 -1.29 -6.20 7.01
N ALA A 128 -2.16 -7.22 6.94
CA ALA A 128 -2.14 -8.21 5.88
C ALA A 128 -3.47 -8.34 5.13
N LEU A 129 -3.37 -8.61 3.83
CA LEU A 129 -4.50 -8.96 2.97
C LEU A 129 -4.32 -10.34 2.38
N ARG A 130 -5.38 -11.16 2.42
CA ARG A 130 -5.49 -12.40 1.68
C ARG A 130 -5.94 -12.11 0.26
N VAL A 131 -5.21 -12.68 -0.69
CA VAL A 131 -5.50 -12.61 -2.13
C VAL A 131 -5.78 -14.04 -2.60
N SER A 132 -7.02 -14.30 -3.00
CA SER A 132 -7.42 -15.57 -3.60
C SER A 132 -7.62 -15.39 -5.10
N ILE A 133 -7.02 -16.26 -5.90
CA ILE A 133 -7.12 -16.27 -7.35
C ILE A 133 -7.60 -17.65 -7.80
N VAL A 134 -8.67 -17.65 -8.58
CA VAL A 134 -9.23 -18.84 -9.23
C VAL A 134 -9.21 -18.66 -10.74
N ASP A 135 -9.24 -19.75 -11.50
CA ASP A 135 -9.47 -19.69 -12.94
C ASP A 135 -10.98 -19.53 -13.27
N LEU A 136 -11.32 -19.52 -14.57
CA LEU A 136 -12.71 -19.39 -15.02
C LEU A 136 -13.61 -20.57 -14.62
N SER A 137 -13.03 -21.71 -14.22
CA SER A 137 -13.75 -22.87 -13.70
C SER A 137 -13.94 -22.81 -12.17
N GLY A 138 -13.30 -21.84 -11.51
CA GLY A 138 -13.29 -21.71 -10.05
C GLY A 138 -12.16 -22.48 -9.35
N ALA A 139 -11.24 -23.11 -10.10
CA ALA A 139 -10.12 -23.83 -9.51
C ALA A 139 -8.99 -22.85 -9.09
N PRO A 140 -8.31 -23.04 -7.95
CA PRO A 140 -7.25 -22.14 -7.51
C PRO A 140 -6.11 -22.03 -8.54
N ALA A 141 -5.67 -20.82 -8.87
CA ALA A 141 -4.71 -20.60 -9.95
C ALA A 141 -3.59 -19.62 -9.53
N ASP A 142 -2.34 -20.05 -9.71
CA ASP A 142 -1.18 -19.20 -9.48
C ASP A 142 -1.01 -18.22 -10.64
N ARG A 143 -1.28 -16.93 -10.42
CA ARG A 143 -1.18 -15.88 -11.45
C ARG A 143 -0.65 -14.58 -10.86
N ALA A 144 0.10 -13.83 -11.67
CA ALA A 144 0.51 -12.48 -11.30
C ALA A 144 -0.71 -11.57 -11.13
N PHE A 145 -0.64 -10.58 -10.26
CA PHE A 145 -1.75 -9.64 -10.01
C PHE A 145 -1.25 -8.26 -9.62
N HIS A 146 -1.97 -7.23 -10.01
CA HIS A 146 -1.84 -5.87 -9.50
C HIS A 146 -2.78 -5.67 -8.33
N LEU A 147 -2.28 -5.13 -7.22
CA LEU A 147 -3.03 -4.78 -6.03
C LEU A 147 -2.80 -3.29 -5.71
N ARG A 148 -3.91 -2.59 -5.55
CA ARG A 148 -4.01 -1.18 -5.17
C ARG A 148 -4.71 -1.10 -3.82
N VAL A 149 -4.10 -0.39 -2.88
CA VAL A 149 -4.63 -0.18 -1.52
C VAL A 149 -4.57 1.30 -1.21
N SER A 150 -5.69 1.91 -0.83
CA SER A 150 -5.76 3.34 -0.53
C SER A 150 -6.60 3.61 0.74
N PRO A 151 -6.22 4.58 1.59
CA PRO A 151 -7.05 5.01 2.72
C PRO A 151 -8.47 5.40 2.25
N ARG A 152 -9.43 5.29 3.16
CA ARG A 152 -10.81 5.76 2.93
C ARG A 152 -10.94 7.26 3.14
#